data_AF-A0A4S8K6S4-F1
#
_entry.id   AF-A0A4S8K6S4-F1
#
_cell.length_a   1.000
_cell.length_b   1.000
_cell.length_c   1.000
_cell.angle_alpha   90.00
_cell.angle_beta   90.00
_cell.angle_gamma   90.00
#
_symmetry.space_group_name_H-M   'P 1'
#
loop_
_entity.id
_entity.type
_entity.pdbx_description
1 polymer ?
#
loop_
_entity_poly.entity_id
_entity_poly.type
_entity_poly.pdbx_seq_one_letter_code
_entity_poly.pdbx_strand_id
1 'polypeptide(L)'
;MRRDAPTCISTAQDLRRHCSCTPMTVSMDRSDVRDFGPNYWDTDYVSLRGIQRTKKKKELMVTDGNRLMMVKELRLPDGVEQETGERQRAAVKAELTSWRRIASRSASSFHRPCVDTARSNEENADINWDDLGFGHVPTDYMYVMRCSRDDKFSSGVLNRYGNIELSPSAGVLNYGQGLFEGLKAYRKQDGGGFLLFRPEENAHRMQRGAERMCMPSLSVEQFIHAVKETVLANKRWVPPQGKGSLYIRPLLIGIGPVLGLAPAPDYMFLIYAAPVGTYFKEGLAPINLVIDDKIHRATPGGTGDVKTITNYAPALKAQTEAKTKGFTDVIYLDSINKKYLEEASSCNLFIVKGDVISTPATMGTILPGVTRKSIIEIANDCGYQVEERLVSLEDLLDADEVFCTGTAVVVAPVSSITYQDQRYEYKTGTETVTRKLYNILTAIQMGLVEDRKNWTVEIK
;
A
#
# COMPACT_ATOMS: atom_id res chain seq x y z
N MET A 1 -25.15 -61.38 23.22
CA MET A 1 -26.28 -60.43 23.36
C MET A 1 -26.06 -59.33 22.33
N ARG A 2 -26.70 -59.47 21.16
CA ARG A 2 -27.81 -58.64 20.61
C ARG A 2 -27.33 -57.25 20.14
N ARG A 3 -27.61 -56.76 18.93
CA ARG A 3 -28.33 -57.26 17.72
C ARG A 3 -27.96 -56.32 16.54
N ASP A 4 -27.61 -56.93 15.42
CA ASP A 4 -28.10 -56.75 14.03
C ASP A 4 -28.38 -55.34 13.44
N ALA A 5 -27.67 -55.08 12.32
CA ALA A 5 -28.07 -54.20 11.21
C ALA A 5 -29.20 -54.88 10.36
N PRO A 6 -29.84 -54.26 9.33
CA PRO A 6 -29.14 -53.83 8.12
C PRO A 6 -29.73 -52.62 7.32
N THR A 7 -28.90 -52.19 6.39
CA THR A 7 -29.13 -51.40 5.15
C THR A 7 -30.36 -51.77 4.32
N CYS A 8 -30.90 -50.78 3.58
CA CYS A 8 -31.59 -50.99 2.30
C CYS A 8 -31.28 -49.86 1.30
N ILE A 9 -30.84 -50.26 0.11
CA ILE A 9 -30.72 -49.50 -1.14
C ILE A 9 -31.83 -49.98 -2.07
N SER A 10 -32.59 -49.09 -2.72
CA SER A 10 -33.20 -49.29 -4.05
C SER A 10 -33.72 -47.93 -4.60
N THR A 11 -33.09 -47.38 -5.64
CA THR A 11 -33.48 -47.30 -7.07
C THR A 11 -34.57 -46.29 -7.48
N ALA A 12 -34.09 -45.26 -8.21
CA ALA A 12 -34.62 -44.54 -9.38
C ALA A 12 -36.12 -44.59 -9.76
N GLN A 13 -36.74 -43.42 -9.98
CA GLN A 13 -37.23 -42.94 -11.30
C GLN A 13 -38.07 -41.64 -11.19
N ASP A 14 -37.91 -40.81 -12.23
CA ASP A 14 -38.84 -39.82 -12.79
C ASP A 14 -39.33 -38.61 -11.98
N LEU A 15 -38.96 -37.41 -12.48
CA LEU A 15 -39.90 -36.32 -12.76
C LEU A 15 -39.28 -35.31 -13.74
N ARG A 16 -39.57 -35.49 -15.03
CA ARG A 16 -39.52 -34.43 -16.05
C ARG A 16 -40.79 -33.59 -15.96
N ARG A 17 -40.67 -32.26 -15.81
CA ARG A 17 -41.64 -31.23 -16.29
C ARG A 17 -40.83 -29.96 -16.58
N HIS A 18 -40.48 -29.64 -17.83
CA HIS A 18 -41.25 -28.80 -18.76
C HIS A 18 -41.86 -27.56 -18.11
N CYS A 19 -41.15 -26.42 -18.22
CA CYS A 19 -41.74 -25.09 -18.19
C CYS A 19 -41.28 -24.36 -19.46
N SER A 20 -42.21 -24.27 -20.40
CA SER A 20 -42.16 -23.45 -21.62
C SER A 20 -42.47 -22.00 -21.25
N CYS A 21 -41.54 -21.08 -21.52
CA CYS A 21 -41.82 -19.66 -21.48
C CYS A 21 -42.18 -19.17 -22.90
N THR A 22 -43.47 -18.98 -23.13
CA THR A 22 -44.01 -18.21 -24.26
C THR A 22 -44.13 -16.75 -23.82
N PRO A 23 -43.70 -15.76 -24.62
CA PRO A 23 -43.85 -14.35 -24.25
C PRO A 23 -45.27 -13.85 -24.53
N MET A 24 -45.85 -13.18 -23.54
CA MET A 24 -47.10 -12.43 -23.65
C MET A 24 -46.91 -11.24 -24.60
N THR A 25 -47.70 -11.22 -25.67
CA THR A 25 -47.98 -10.04 -26.49
C THR A 25 -49.06 -9.21 -25.80
N VAL A 26 -48.73 -7.99 -25.39
CA VAL A 26 -49.72 -6.96 -25.04
C VAL A 26 -49.61 -5.85 -26.07
N SER A 27 -50.70 -5.64 -26.81
CA SER A 27 -50.91 -4.50 -27.69
C SER A 27 -51.20 -3.26 -26.86
N MET A 28 -50.46 -2.18 -27.06
CA MET A 28 -50.90 -0.84 -26.68
C MET A 28 -50.54 0.19 -27.76
N ASP A 29 -51.41 1.19 -27.78
CA ASP A 29 -51.68 2.20 -28.80
C ASP A 29 -50.54 3.21 -28.99
N ARG A 30 -50.45 3.78 -30.20
CA ARG A 30 -49.47 4.79 -30.60
C ARG A 30 -49.96 6.19 -30.25
N SER A 31 -49.39 6.81 -29.22
CA SER A 31 -49.19 8.27 -29.19
C SER A 31 -48.26 8.67 -28.04
N ASP A 32 -47.23 9.44 -28.40
CA ASP A 32 -46.41 10.31 -27.57
C ASP A 32 -45.69 9.76 -26.32
N VAL A 33 -44.59 9.01 -26.53
CA VAL A 33 -43.43 8.99 -25.60
C VAL A 33 -42.14 8.78 -26.41
N ARG A 34 -41.16 9.69 -26.31
CA ARG A 34 -39.79 9.48 -26.82
C ARG A 34 -38.90 9.01 -25.67
N ASP A 35 -38.62 7.71 -25.64
CA ASP A 35 -37.66 7.07 -24.75
C ASP A 35 -36.20 7.39 -25.13
N PHE A 36 -35.37 7.54 -24.11
CA PHE A 36 -33.91 7.56 -24.20
C PHE A 36 -33.32 6.26 -23.62
N GLY A 37 -32.51 5.56 -24.44
CA GLY A 37 -31.58 4.47 -24.06
C GLY A 37 -31.98 3.09 -24.60
N PRO A 38 -31.06 2.08 -24.75
CA PRO A 38 -29.64 2.01 -24.37
C PRO A 38 -28.70 1.42 -25.46
N ASN A 39 -27.41 1.24 -25.09
CA ASN A 39 -26.37 0.36 -25.66
C ASN A 39 -25.20 1.01 -26.43
N TYR A 40 -24.12 1.17 -25.67
CA TYR A 40 -22.73 1.22 -26.09
C TYR A 40 -22.27 -0.12 -26.66
N TRP A 41 -21.65 -0.08 -27.84
CA TRP A 41 -20.71 -1.08 -28.33
C TRP A 41 -19.44 -0.37 -28.79
N ASP A 42 -18.34 -1.05 -28.52
CA ASP A 42 -16.94 -0.73 -28.80
C ASP A 42 -16.61 -0.41 -30.27
N THR A 43 -15.36 0.05 -30.41
CA THR A 43 -14.48 0.09 -31.58
C THR A 43 -14.49 1.34 -32.46
N ASP A 44 -13.34 2.01 -32.41
CA ASP A 44 -12.76 2.82 -33.46
C ASP A 44 -12.89 2.14 -34.83
N TYR A 45 -13.91 2.54 -35.59
CA TYR A 45 -13.90 2.47 -37.04
C TYR A 45 -14.34 3.82 -37.58
N VAL A 46 -13.43 4.49 -38.30
CA VAL A 46 -13.78 5.61 -39.16
C VAL A 46 -14.60 5.06 -40.34
N SER A 47 -15.91 4.97 -40.16
CA SER A 47 -16.87 4.71 -41.24
C SER A 47 -17.47 6.02 -41.71
N LEU A 48 -17.01 6.52 -42.85
CA LEU A 48 -17.71 7.56 -43.62
C LEU A 48 -18.98 6.95 -44.23
N ARG A 49 -20.13 7.07 -43.54
CA ARG A 49 -21.44 6.81 -44.14
C ARG A 49 -22.46 7.88 -43.76
N GLY A 50 -23.09 8.46 -44.78
CA GLY A 50 -24.37 9.18 -44.65
C GLY A 50 -24.28 10.70 -44.58
N ILE A 51 -24.04 11.35 -45.72
CA ILE A 51 -24.37 12.77 -45.91
C ILE A 51 -25.91 12.87 -46.03
N GLN A 52 -26.60 13.35 -45.00
CA GLN A 52 -27.96 13.88 -45.16
C GLN A 52 -27.88 15.39 -45.41
N ARG A 53 -28.35 15.79 -46.60
CA ARG A 53 -28.50 17.19 -47.04
C ARG A 53 -29.75 17.81 -46.41
N THR A 54 -29.56 18.80 -45.56
CA THR A 54 -30.58 19.83 -45.28
C THR A 54 -30.00 21.22 -45.56
N LYS A 55 -30.79 22.05 -46.24
CA LYS A 55 -30.37 23.32 -46.84
C LYS A 55 -30.05 24.37 -45.77
N LYS A 56 -28.94 25.09 -45.99
CA LYS A 56 -28.53 26.37 -45.36
C LYS A 56 -28.26 26.35 -43.84
N LYS A 57 -27.33 25.51 -43.37
CA LYS A 57 -26.36 25.79 -42.27
C LYS A 57 -25.38 24.63 -42.16
N LYS A 58 -24.08 24.91 -42.04
CA LYS A 58 -23.06 23.91 -41.67
C LYS A 58 -22.56 24.27 -40.28
N GLU A 59 -23.00 23.54 -39.27
CA GLU A 59 -22.44 23.60 -37.92
C GLU A 59 -21.62 22.33 -37.72
N LEU A 60 -20.33 22.49 -37.38
CA LEU A 60 -19.42 21.39 -37.10
C LEU A 60 -19.33 21.26 -35.58
N MET A 61 -19.85 20.16 -35.02
CA MET A 61 -19.75 19.89 -33.59
C MET A 61 -18.59 18.93 -33.33
N VAL A 62 -17.72 19.30 -32.39
CA VAL A 62 -16.66 18.44 -31.85
C VAL A 62 -16.93 18.25 -30.37
N THR A 63 -16.94 16.99 -29.92
CA THR A 63 -17.08 16.65 -28.50
C THR A 63 -15.71 16.36 -27.90
N ASP A 64 -15.33 17.13 -26.89
CA ASP A 64 -14.34 16.77 -25.89
C ASP A 64 -15.10 16.50 -24.58
N GLY A 65 -14.68 15.51 -23.80
CA GLY A 65 -15.44 14.90 -22.69
C GLY A 65 -16.46 15.83 -22.00
N ASN A 66 -17.74 15.45 -22.07
CA ASN A 66 -18.91 16.09 -21.44
C ASN A 66 -19.16 17.60 -21.66
N ARG A 67 -18.54 18.27 -22.64
CA ARG A 67 -18.94 19.64 -23.05
C ARG A 67 -19.14 19.78 -24.56
N LEU A 68 -20.29 20.34 -24.94
CA LEU A 68 -20.56 20.86 -26.28
C LEU A 68 -19.92 22.25 -26.43
N MET A 69 -18.99 22.41 -27.37
CA MET A 69 -18.44 23.71 -27.73
C MET A 69 -18.78 24.08 -29.19
N MET A 70 -19.35 25.28 -29.37
CA MET A 70 -19.64 25.86 -30.69
C MET A 70 -18.37 26.42 -31.33
N VAL A 71 -17.94 25.85 -32.45
CA VAL A 71 -16.77 26.33 -33.20
C VAL A 71 -17.23 27.08 -34.46
N LYS A 72 -17.36 28.41 -34.31
CA LYS A 72 -17.33 29.49 -35.33
C LYS A 72 -18.13 29.34 -36.64
N GLU A 73 -18.92 30.37 -36.95
CA GLU A 73 -19.72 30.50 -38.18
C GLU A 73 -18.83 30.65 -39.43
N LEU A 74 -18.89 29.71 -40.38
CA LEU A 74 -18.23 29.79 -41.69
C LEU A 74 -19.20 30.40 -42.72
N ARG A 75 -18.95 31.66 -43.14
CA ARG A 75 -19.56 32.23 -44.35
C ARG A 75 -18.73 31.83 -45.57
N LEU A 76 -19.35 31.19 -46.55
CA LEU A 76 -18.77 30.99 -47.87
C LEU A 76 -19.13 32.18 -48.78
N PRO A 77 -18.22 32.67 -49.64
CA PRO A 77 -18.57 33.67 -50.65
C PRO A 77 -19.47 33.06 -51.73
N ASP A 78 -20.42 33.84 -52.22
CA ASP A 78 -21.33 33.42 -53.29
C ASP A 78 -20.60 33.34 -54.65
N GLY A 79 -20.84 32.22 -55.35
CA GLY A 79 -20.60 32.08 -56.79
C GLY A 79 -19.21 31.59 -57.20
N VAL A 80 -18.97 30.27 -57.15
CA VAL A 80 -18.11 29.56 -58.12
C VAL A 80 -18.63 28.12 -58.26
N GLU A 81 -19.03 27.75 -59.48
CA GLU A 81 -19.40 26.39 -59.88
C GLU A 81 -18.19 25.44 -59.90
N GLN A 82 -18.50 24.16 -59.66
CA GLN A 82 -17.69 22.95 -59.89
C GLN A 82 -16.23 23.12 -60.34
N GLU A 83 -15.27 22.95 -59.43
CA GLU A 83 -13.98 22.31 -59.78
C GLU A 83 -13.16 21.82 -58.57
N THR A 84 -12.79 20.54 -58.64
CA THR A 84 -11.72 19.81 -57.91
C THR A 84 -11.82 19.61 -56.38
N GLY A 85 -12.33 18.42 -56.00
CA GLY A 85 -12.32 17.89 -54.63
C GLY A 85 -10.91 17.64 -54.03
N GLU A 86 -9.83 17.84 -54.79
CA GLU A 86 -8.45 17.70 -54.31
C GLU A 86 -7.96 18.89 -53.49
N ARG A 87 -8.35 20.13 -53.84
CA ARG A 87 -7.97 21.32 -53.07
C ARG A 87 -8.65 21.37 -51.69
N GLN A 88 -9.90 20.91 -51.60
CA GLN A 88 -10.61 20.79 -50.33
C GLN A 88 -10.04 19.69 -49.43
N ARG A 89 -9.61 18.56 -50.01
CA ARG A 89 -8.92 17.49 -49.25
C ARG A 89 -7.55 17.94 -48.74
N ALA A 90 -6.81 18.72 -49.52
CA ALA A 90 -5.51 19.27 -49.11
C ALA A 90 -5.63 20.28 -47.95
N ALA A 91 -6.63 21.17 -47.98
CA ALA A 91 -6.90 22.13 -46.91
C ALA A 91 -7.26 21.45 -45.58
N VAL A 92 -8.10 20.42 -45.62
CA VAL A 92 -8.49 19.63 -44.42
C VAL A 92 -7.29 18.83 -43.87
N LYS A 93 -6.41 18.31 -44.74
CA LYS A 93 -5.20 17.59 -44.33
C LYS A 93 -4.16 18.53 -43.70
N ALA A 94 -4.05 19.77 -44.20
CA ALA A 94 -3.18 20.79 -43.63
C ALA A 94 -3.65 21.26 -42.24
N GLU A 95 -4.97 21.46 -42.05
CA GLU A 95 -5.54 21.76 -40.73
C GLU A 95 -5.35 20.59 -39.74
N LEU A 96 -5.63 19.35 -40.14
CA LEU A 96 -5.39 18.16 -39.28
C LEU A 96 -3.92 18.03 -38.83
N THR A 97 -2.97 18.45 -39.67
CA THR A 97 -1.55 18.46 -39.35
C THR A 97 -1.19 19.59 -38.37
N SER A 98 -1.88 20.73 -38.45
CA SER A 98 -1.79 21.83 -37.49
C SER A 98 -2.36 21.44 -36.11
N TRP A 99 -3.50 20.75 -36.08
CA TRP A 99 -4.12 20.23 -34.84
C TRP A 99 -3.27 19.14 -34.17
N ARG A 100 -2.60 18.27 -34.93
CA ARG A 100 -1.59 17.33 -34.38
C ARG A 100 -0.39 18.04 -33.74
N ARG A 101 0.05 19.17 -34.30
CA ARG A 101 1.13 19.99 -33.70
C ARG A 101 0.68 20.74 -32.44
N ILE A 102 -0.57 21.20 -32.40
CA ILE A 102 -1.14 21.87 -31.21
C ILE A 102 -1.38 20.85 -30.09
N ALA A 103 -1.90 19.66 -30.41
CA ALA A 103 -2.04 18.55 -29.44
C ALA A 103 -0.68 18.06 -28.90
N SER A 104 0.37 18.06 -29.74
CA SER A 104 1.74 17.75 -29.27
C SER A 104 2.37 18.85 -28.41
N ARG A 105 1.88 20.11 -28.51
CA ARG A 105 2.34 21.24 -27.69
C ARG A 105 1.54 21.38 -26.39
N SER A 106 0.25 21.03 -26.36
CA SER A 106 -0.54 20.95 -25.12
C SER A 106 -0.25 19.68 -24.29
N ALA A 107 0.28 18.62 -24.90
CA ALA A 107 0.84 17.47 -24.19
C ALA A 107 2.21 17.75 -23.54
N SER A 108 2.84 18.91 -23.83
CA SER A 108 4.16 19.28 -23.30
C SER A 108 4.13 20.22 -22.09
N SER A 109 2.96 20.62 -21.58
CA SER A 109 2.86 21.62 -20.49
C SER A 109 2.50 21.06 -19.10
N PHE A 110 2.64 19.76 -18.87
CA PHE A 110 2.58 19.16 -17.51
C PHE A 110 3.80 18.30 -17.16
N HIS A 111 4.93 18.51 -17.84
CA HIS A 111 6.22 18.12 -17.29
C HIS A 111 6.76 19.31 -16.50
N ARG A 112 6.54 19.31 -15.17
CA ARG A 112 7.66 19.74 -14.32
C ARG A 112 8.79 18.79 -14.71
N PRO A 113 9.97 19.28 -15.14
CA PRO A 113 11.12 18.40 -15.22
C PRO A 113 11.23 17.77 -13.84
N CYS A 114 11.13 16.44 -13.76
CA CYS A 114 11.83 15.74 -12.71
C CYS A 114 13.23 16.31 -12.79
N VAL A 115 13.76 16.85 -11.68
CA VAL A 115 15.12 17.36 -11.67
C VAL A 115 15.95 16.21 -12.19
N ASP A 116 16.46 16.35 -13.41
CA ASP A 116 17.52 15.52 -13.92
C ASP A 116 18.66 15.88 -12.97
N THR A 117 18.75 15.16 -11.86
CA THR A 117 19.94 15.13 -11.03
C THR A 117 20.99 14.54 -11.94
N ALA A 118 21.59 15.46 -12.70
CA ALA A 118 22.80 15.28 -13.46
C ALA A 118 23.69 14.35 -12.64
N ARG A 119 24.23 13.31 -13.29
CA ARG A 119 25.21 12.36 -12.77
C ARG A 119 26.14 13.02 -11.74
N SER A 120 25.73 13.10 -10.48
CA SER A 120 26.60 13.57 -9.42
C SER A 120 27.28 12.30 -8.96
N ASN A 121 28.53 12.14 -9.38
CA ASN A 121 29.45 11.10 -8.91
C ASN A 121 29.81 11.30 -7.43
N GLU A 122 29.01 12.06 -6.68
CA GLU A 122 29.21 12.33 -5.27
C GLU A 122 28.84 11.08 -4.48
N GLU A 123 29.69 10.76 -3.51
CA GLU A 123 29.58 9.58 -2.68
C GLU A 123 28.32 9.58 -1.82
N ASN A 124 27.79 10.77 -1.52
CA ASN A 124 26.59 10.99 -0.71
C ASN A 124 25.65 12.01 -1.38
N ALA A 125 24.35 11.87 -1.13
CA ALA A 125 23.36 12.85 -1.58
C ALA A 125 23.53 14.20 -0.86
N ASP A 126 23.32 15.29 -1.59
CA ASP A 126 23.32 16.67 -1.06
C ASP A 126 22.00 16.98 -0.33
N ILE A 127 21.89 16.50 0.91
CA ILE A 127 20.75 16.76 1.80
C ILE A 127 21.23 17.02 3.23
N ASN A 128 20.44 17.78 3.99
CA ASN A 128 20.70 17.99 5.42
C ASN A 128 20.30 16.74 6.23
N TRP A 129 21.26 15.87 6.50
CA TRP A 129 21.04 14.63 7.25
C TRP A 129 20.54 14.85 8.69
N ASP A 130 20.79 16.01 9.29
CA ASP A 130 20.36 16.34 10.66
C ASP A 130 18.89 16.75 10.77
N ASP A 131 18.25 17.11 9.66
CA ASP A 131 16.83 17.49 9.62
C ASP A 131 15.95 16.46 8.89
N LEU A 132 16.42 15.21 8.82
CA LEU A 132 15.63 14.14 8.22
C LEU A 132 14.48 13.71 9.12
N GLY A 133 13.25 13.95 8.66
CA GLY A 133 12.06 13.34 9.24
C GLY A 133 11.76 11.94 8.68
N PHE A 134 10.59 11.41 9.05
CA PHE A 134 9.99 10.26 8.38
C PHE A 134 9.14 10.74 7.18
N GLY A 135 9.82 11.29 6.18
CA GLY A 135 9.21 11.91 5.00
C GLY A 135 9.51 11.17 3.72
N HIS A 136 8.74 11.46 2.67
CA HIS A 136 9.04 10.97 1.34
C HIS A 136 10.09 11.85 0.67
N VAL A 137 11.31 11.32 0.53
CA VAL A 137 12.37 11.89 -0.30
C VAL A 137 12.66 10.85 -1.40
N PRO A 138 12.33 11.14 -2.68
CA PRO A 138 12.56 10.18 -3.75
C PRO A 138 14.05 9.95 -3.95
N THR A 139 14.45 8.68 -3.98
CA THR A 139 15.82 8.27 -4.33
C THR A 139 15.96 8.07 -5.85
N ASP A 140 17.15 7.73 -6.34
CA ASP A 140 17.43 7.69 -7.78
C ASP A 140 16.77 6.51 -8.51
N TYR A 141 16.65 5.37 -7.84
CA TYR A 141 16.20 4.11 -8.43
C TYR A 141 15.10 3.43 -7.62
N MET A 142 14.25 2.69 -8.32
CA MET A 142 13.31 1.72 -7.78
C MET A 142 13.51 0.37 -8.49
N TYR A 143 13.22 -0.73 -7.80
CA TYR A 143 13.31 -2.08 -8.37
C TYR A 143 11.91 -2.60 -8.71
N VAL A 144 11.72 -3.20 -9.88
CA VAL A 144 10.41 -3.66 -10.36
C VAL A 144 10.48 -5.08 -10.91
N MET A 145 9.53 -5.91 -10.52
CA MET A 145 9.25 -7.23 -11.10
C MET A 145 7.77 -7.32 -11.46
N ARG A 146 7.47 -8.08 -12.53
CA ARG A 146 6.10 -8.37 -12.95
C ARG A 146 5.86 -9.86 -12.99
N CYS A 147 4.62 -10.26 -12.74
CA CYS A 147 4.17 -11.64 -12.71
C CYS A 147 2.72 -11.69 -13.18
N SER A 148 2.42 -12.56 -14.15
CA SER A 148 1.04 -12.98 -14.39
C SER A 148 0.65 -14.02 -13.33
N ARG A 149 -0.65 -14.14 -13.05
CA ARG A 149 -1.18 -14.91 -11.92
C ARG A 149 -0.68 -16.35 -11.84
N ASP A 150 -0.60 -17.03 -12.99
CA ASP A 150 -0.26 -18.46 -13.07
C ASP A 150 1.23 -18.71 -13.34
N ASP A 151 2.03 -17.64 -13.37
CA ASP A 151 3.46 -17.68 -13.66
C ASP A 151 4.31 -17.43 -12.40
N LYS A 152 5.62 -17.62 -12.55
CA LYS A 152 6.61 -17.20 -11.54
C LYS A 152 7.03 -15.76 -11.83
N PHE A 153 7.42 -15.06 -10.77
CA PHE A 153 8.02 -13.73 -10.90
C PHE A 153 9.23 -13.76 -11.85
N SER A 154 9.20 -12.88 -12.85
CA SER A 154 10.28 -12.65 -13.81
C SER A 154 11.53 -12.06 -13.14
N SER A 155 12.66 -12.00 -13.87
CA SER A 155 13.82 -11.22 -13.43
C SER A 155 13.43 -9.75 -13.26
N GLY A 156 13.82 -9.14 -12.14
CA GLY A 156 13.53 -7.73 -11.91
C GLY A 156 14.48 -6.78 -12.63
N VAL A 157 14.08 -5.52 -12.67
CA VAL A 157 14.84 -4.44 -13.31
C VAL A 157 14.94 -3.24 -12.36
N LEU A 158 16.10 -2.59 -12.36
CA LEU A 158 16.28 -1.28 -11.73
C LEU A 158 15.85 -0.19 -12.70
N ASN A 159 14.81 0.55 -12.32
CA ASN A 159 14.32 1.71 -13.05
C ASN A 159 14.65 2.98 -12.30
N ARG A 160 14.72 4.11 -13.00
CA ARG A 160 14.69 5.42 -12.34
C ARG A 160 13.41 5.52 -11.51
N TYR A 161 13.51 6.12 -10.33
CA TYR A 161 12.33 6.42 -9.53
C TYR A 161 11.36 7.27 -10.35
N GLY A 162 10.09 6.90 -10.34
CA GLY A 162 9.04 7.61 -11.06
C GLY A 162 7.66 7.02 -10.81
N ASN A 163 6.64 7.72 -11.31
CA ASN A 163 5.27 7.25 -11.23
C ASN A 163 5.10 5.94 -12.02
N ILE A 164 4.21 5.07 -11.53
CA ILE A 164 3.79 3.87 -12.25
C ILE A 164 2.47 4.11 -12.98
N GLU A 165 2.33 3.52 -14.16
CA GLU A 165 1.08 3.51 -14.91
C GLU A 165 0.24 2.29 -14.52
N LEU A 166 -1.04 2.52 -14.22
CA LEU A 166 -1.99 1.48 -13.84
C LEU A 166 -3.28 1.61 -14.65
N SER A 167 -3.88 0.48 -15.01
CA SER A 167 -5.25 0.46 -15.52
C SER A 167 -6.20 1.03 -14.46
N PRO A 168 -7.20 1.87 -14.81
CA PRO A 168 -8.25 2.27 -13.88
C PRO A 168 -9.01 1.07 -13.28
N SER A 169 -9.07 -0.05 -14.01
CA SER A 169 -9.68 -1.31 -13.55
C SER A 169 -8.71 -2.22 -12.78
N ALA A 170 -7.53 -1.74 -12.38
CA ALA A 170 -6.59 -2.54 -11.60
C ALA A 170 -7.20 -2.99 -10.25
N GLY A 171 -6.99 -4.25 -9.89
CA GLY A 171 -7.53 -4.83 -8.65
C GLY A 171 -7.12 -4.08 -7.39
N VAL A 172 -5.89 -3.53 -7.34
CA VAL A 172 -5.41 -2.72 -6.21
C VAL A 172 -6.22 -1.43 -6.04
N LEU A 173 -6.65 -0.78 -7.13
CA LEU A 173 -7.38 0.49 -7.09
C LEU A 173 -8.84 0.32 -6.66
N ASN A 174 -9.46 -0.81 -7.02
CA ASN A 174 -10.89 -1.01 -6.84
C ASN A 174 -11.23 -1.89 -5.62
N TYR A 175 -10.39 -2.88 -5.32
CA TYR A 175 -10.66 -3.90 -4.28
C TYR A 175 -9.53 -4.02 -3.25
N GLY A 176 -8.52 -3.15 -3.30
CA GLY A 176 -7.47 -3.09 -2.29
C GLY A 176 -6.55 -4.33 -2.26
N GLN A 177 -6.44 -5.09 -3.36
CA GLN A 177 -5.57 -6.27 -3.44
C GLN A 177 -4.09 -5.85 -3.50
N GLY A 178 -3.53 -5.48 -2.35
CA GLY A 178 -2.16 -5.00 -2.22
C GLY A 178 -1.57 -5.20 -0.83
N LEU A 179 -0.27 -5.50 -0.82
CA LEU A 179 0.56 -5.71 0.36
C LEU A 179 1.74 -4.76 0.33
N PHE A 180 2.31 -4.48 1.50
CA PHE A 180 3.58 -3.78 1.58
C PHE A 180 4.43 -4.28 2.73
N GLU A 181 5.72 -3.99 2.65
CA GLU A 181 6.68 -4.25 3.70
C GLU A 181 7.43 -3.01 4.16
N GLY A 182 8.14 -3.14 5.26
CA GLY A 182 8.93 -2.07 5.83
C GLY A 182 10.16 -2.60 6.53
N LEU A 183 11.32 -2.27 5.97
CA LEU A 183 12.63 -2.61 6.51
C LEU A 183 13.61 -1.46 6.28
N LYS A 184 14.79 -1.56 6.89
CA LYS A 184 15.81 -0.51 6.89
C LYS A 184 17.17 -1.08 6.50
N ALA A 185 17.95 -0.29 5.78
CA ALA A 185 19.38 -0.49 5.61
C ALA A 185 20.17 0.56 6.41
N TYR A 186 21.24 0.09 7.05
CA TYR A 186 22.12 0.90 7.89
C TYR A 186 23.53 0.88 7.31
N ARG A 187 24.23 2.03 7.36
CA ARG A 187 25.64 2.12 6.98
C ARG A 187 26.51 1.57 8.11
N LYS A 188 27.46 0.69 7.79
CA LYS A 188 28.43 0.17 8.77
C LYS A 188 29.45 1.24 9.16
N GLN A 189 29.93 1.15 10.41
CA GLN A 189 30.94 2.08 10.95
C GLN A 189 32.31 1.95 10.28
N ASP A 190 32.69 0.72 9.91
CA ASP A 190 33.97 0.39 9.28
C ASP A 190 34.05 0.82 7.80
N GLY A 191 32.98 1.41 7.25
CA GLY A 191 32.88 1.75 5.83
C GLY A 191 32.74 0.53 4.90
N GLY A 192 32.62 -0.68 5.45
CA GLY A 192 32.62 -1.96 4.73
C GLY A 192 31.28 -2.35 4.09
N GLY A 193 30.38 -1.39 3.86
CA GLY A 193 29.08 -1.61 3.21
C GLY A 193 27.87 -1.29 4.10
N PHE A 194 26.81 -2.06 3.93
CA PHE A 194 25.51 -1.84 4.58
C PHE A 194 24.99 -3.10 5.27
N LEU A 195 24.11 -2.91 6.24
CA LEU A 195 23.41 -3.98 6.97
C LEU A 195 21.91 -3.88 6.77
N LEU A 196 21.27 -5.00 6.47
CA LEU A 196 19.84 -5.19 6.60
C LEU A 196 19.54 -5.89 7.92
N PHE A 197 18.38 -5.60 8.50
CA PHE A 197 17.91 -6.28 9.72
C PHE A 197 16.72 -7.20 9.42
N ARG A 198 16.91 -8.50 9.63
CA ARG A 198 15.96 -9.61 9.47
C ARG A 198 15.13 -9.55 8.18
N PRO A 199 15.72 -9.29 7.00
CA PRO A 199 14.95 -9.18 5.75
C PRO A 199 14.17 -10.46 5.39
N GLU A 200 14.62 -11.63 5.85
CA GLU A 200 13.94 -12.93 5.72
C GLU A 200 12.55 -12.90 6.39
N GLU A 201 12.43 -12.28 7.57
CA GLU A 201 11.15 -12.20 8.30
C GLU A 201 10.14 -11.31 7.55
N ASN A 202 10.63 -10.23 6.91
CA ASN A 202 9.81 -9.40 6.04
C ASN A 202 9.36 -10.19 4.80
N ALA A 203 10.25 -10.96 4.18
CA ALA A 203 9.91 -11.81 3.04
C ALA A 203 8.84 -12.84 3.40
N HIS A 204 9.02 -13.56 4.51
CA HIS A 204 8.04 -14.53 4.99
C HIS A 204 6.69 -13.90 5.36
N ARG A 205 6.70 -12.69 5.93
CA ARG A 205 5.44 -11.99 6.23
C ARG A 205 4.72 -11.57 4.94
N MET A 206 5.45 -11.12 3.92
CA MET A 206 4.88 -10.87 2.60
C MET A 206 4.31 -12.14 1.97
N GLN A 207 4.99 -13.28 2.07
CA GLN A 207 4.50 -14.57 1.56
C GLN A 207 3.17 -14.98 2.20
N ARG A 208 3.06 -14.93 3.54
CA ARG A 208 1.81 -15.20 4.26
C ARG A 208 0.70 -14.22 3.85
N GLY A 209 1.05 -12.95 3.68
CA GLY A 209 0.10 -11.95 3.19
C GLY A 209 -0.37 -12.24 1.76
N ALA A 210 0.54 -12.66 0.88
CA ALA A 210 0.23 -12.97 -0.50
C ALA A 210 -0.72 -14.17 -0.59
N GLU A 211 -0.48 -15.21 0.20
CA GLU A 211 -1.40 -16.32 0.36
C GLU A 211 -2.79 -15.85 0.81
N ARG A 212 -2.86 -15.05 1.89
CA ARG A 212 -4.13 -14.53 2.41
C ARG A 212 -4.90 -13.67 1.41
N MET A 213 -4.18 -12.91 0.58
CA MET A 213 -4.74 -11.99 -0.42
C MET A 213 -4.89 -12.62 -1.81
N CYS A 214 -4.67 -13.93 -1.94
CA CYS A 214 -4.72 -14.69 -3.20
C CYS A 214 -3.81 -14.11 -4.29
N MET A 215 -2.58 -13.75 -3.93
CA MET A 215 -1.55 -13.17 -4.80
C MET A 215 -0.38 -14.16 -4.97
N PRO A 216 0.32 -14.17 -6.12
CA PRO A 216 1.60 -14.87 -6.22
C PRO A 216 2.60 -14.23 -5.25
N SER A 217 3.53 -15.04 -4.74
CA SER A 217 4.58 -14.58 -3.82
C SER A 217 5.97 -14.76 -4.42
N LEU A 218 6.90 -13.92 -4.00
CA LEU A 218 8.32 -14.08 -4.32
C LEU A 218 8.93 -15.17 -3.42
N SER A 219 9.98 -15.82 -3.90
CA SER A 219 10.85 -16.58 -2.98
C SER A 219 11.56 -15.61 -2.02
N VAL A 220 12.01 -16.13 -0.87
CA VAL A 220 12.77 -15.34 0.11
C VAL A 220 14.04 -14.77 -0.52
N GLU A 221 14.71 -15.56 -1.34
CA GLU A 221 15.93 -15.19 -2.05
C GLU A 221 15.66 -14.07 -3.06
N GLN A 222 14.56 -14.16 -3.82
CA GLN A 222 14.18 -13.11 -4.77
C GLN A 222 13.88 -11.78 -4.04
N PHE A 223 13.17 -11.84 -2.92
CA PHE A 223 12.87 -10.66 -2.11
C PHE A 223 14.16 -10.02 -1.58
N ILE A 224 15.05 -10.81 -0.97
CA ILE A 224 16.31 -10.31 -0.41
C ILE A 224 17.21 -9.76 -1.51
N HIS A 225 17.31 -10.45 -2.64
CA HIS A 225 18.08 -9.96 -3.79
C HIS A 225 17.56 -8.60 -4.27
N ALA A 226 16.25 -8.45 -4.47
CA ALA A 226 15.64 -7.19 -4.87
C ALA A 226 15.90 -6.05 -3.88
N VAL A 227 15.83 -6.35 -2.57
CA VAL A 227 16.17 -5.39 -1.51
C VAL A 227 17.64 -4.96 -1.63
N LYS A 228 18.57 -5.92 -1.79
CA LYS A 228 20.00 -5.63 -1.93
C LYS A 228 20.30 -4.76 -3.16
N GLU A 229 19.75 -5.10 -4.31
CA GLU A 229 19.89 -4.33 -5.55
C GLU A 229 19.37 -2.90 -5.37
N THR A 230 18.22 -2.73 -4.71
CA THR A 230 17.64 -1.41 -4.44
C THR A 230 18.55 -0.56 -3.54
N VAL A 231 19.14 -1.16 -2.49
CA VAL A 231 20.07 -0.45 -1.60
C VAL A 231 21.35 -0.06 -2.34
N LEU A 232 21.94 -0.98 -3.09
CA LEU A 232 23.17 -0.73 -3.86
C LEU A 232 22.98 0.39 -4.89
N ALA A 233 21.86 0.35 -5.62
CA ALA A 233 21.51 1.39 -6.60
C ALA A 233 21.31 2.77 -5.95
N ASN A 234 20.87 2.81 -4.69
CA ASN A 234 20.61 4.04 -3.93
C ASN A 234 21.63 4.29 -2.81
N LYS A 235 22.85 3.73 -2.89
CA LYS A 235 23.83 3.74 -1.79
C LYS A 235 24.20 5.13 -1.26
N ARG A 236 24.20 6.16 -2.13
CA ARG A 236 24.44 7.57 -1.78
C ARG A 236 23.35 8.19 -0.91
N TRP A 237 22.16 7.57 -0.90
CA TRP A 237 21.00 7.98 -0.11
C TRP A 237 20.95 7.26 1.24
N VAL A 238 21.84 6.30 1.52
CA VAL A 238 21.92 5.68 2.84
C VAL A 238 22.56 6.68 3.80
N PRO A 239 21.86 7.15 4.85
CA PRO A 239 22.39 8.15 5.76
C PRO A 239 23.74 7.75 6.36
N PRO A 240 24.61 8.72 6.67
CA PRO A 240 25.78 8.48 7.51
C PRO A 240 25.37 7.87 8.86
N GLN A 241 26.33 7.20 9.50
CA GLN A 241 26.09 6.58 10.80
C GLN A 241 25.59 7.63 11.82
N GLY A 242 24.59 7.26 12.63
CA GLY A 242 23.98 8.15 13.62
C GLY A 242 23.02 9.19 13.05
N LYS A 243 22.93 9.35 11.73
CA LYS A 243 22.03 10.32 11.08
C LYS A 243 20.71 9.71 10.61
N GLY A 244 20.59 8.38 10.59
CA GLY A 244 19.36 7.71 10.20
C GLY A 244 19.58 6.36 9.52
N SER A 245 18.64 6.01 8.64
CA SER A 245 18.66 4.77 7.86
C SER A 245 18.01 4.98 6.49
N LEU A 246 18.30 4.09 5.54
CA LEU A 246 17.52 4.03 4.30
C LEU A 246 16.29 3.17 4.56
N TYR A 247 15.10 3.77 4.58
CA TYR A 247 13.85 3.03 4.67
C TYR A 247 13.50 2.44 3.30
N ILE A 248 13.19 1.14 3.29
CA ILE A 248 12.92 0.37 2.09
C ILE A 248 11.45 -0.04 2.12
N ARG A 249 10.72 0.26 1.04
CA ARG A 249 9.28 -0.03 0.89
C ARG A 249 9.06 -0.99 -0.28
N PRO A 250 9.07 -2.31 -0.01
CA PRO A 250 8.53 -3.28 -0.94
C PRO A 250 7.00 -3.19 -0.99
N LEU A 251 6.44 -3.28 -2.18
CA LEU A 251 5.02 -3.32 -2.50
C LEU A 251 4.76 -4.58 -3.34
N LEU A 252 3.66 -5.26 -3.09
CA LEU A 252 3.13 -6.31 -3.96
C LEU A 252 1.67 -5.97 -4.26
N ILE A 253 1.36 -5.65 -5.51
CA ILE A 253 0.06 -5.07 -5.91
C ILE A 253 -0.54 -5.78 -7.12
N GLY A 254 -1.86 -6.01 -7.11
CA GLY A 254 -2.62 -6.52 -8.25
C GLY A 254 -2.87 -5.42 -9.28
N ILE A 255 -2.11 -5.41 -10.38
CA ILE A 255 -2.15 -4.37 -11.42
C ILE A 255 -3.07 -4.70 -12.60
N GLY A 256 -3.39 -5.99 -12.77
CA GLY A 256 -4.17 -6.47 -13.91
C GLY A 256 -5.62 -5.98 -13.89
N PRO A 257 -6.23 -5.74 -15.06
CA PRO A 257 -7.59 -5.24 -15.16
C PRO A 257 -8.62 -6.29 -14.72
N VAL A 258 -9.47 -5.95 -13.75
CA VAL A 258 -10.52 -6.84 -13.23
C VAL A 258 -11.68 -6.01 -12.66
N LEU A 259 -12.89 -6.23 -13.18
CA LEU A 259 -14.13 -5.58 -12.69
C LEU A 259 -15.02 -6.52 -11.86
N GLY A 260 -14.86 -7.83 -12.02
CA GLY A 260 -15.51 -8.81 -11.13
C GLY A 260 -14.71 -8.93 -9.84
N LEU A 261 -15.34 -9.32 -8.74
CA LEU A 261 -14.60 -9.64 -7.52
C LEU A 261 -13.83 -10.96 -7.71
N ALA A 262 -12.56 -10.86 -8.10
CA ALA A 262 -11.65 -11.97 -8.31
C ALA A 262 -10.19 -11.52 -8.12
N PRO A 263 -9.24 -12.44 -7.86
CA PRO A 263 -7.83 -12.11 -7.87
C PRO A 263 -7.39 -11.52 -9.22
N ALA A 264 -6.56 -10.47 -9.18
CA ALA A 264 -6.05 -9.82 -10.38
C ALA A 264 -5.32 -10.82 -11.30
N PRO A 265 -5.36 -10.63 -12.63
CA PRO A 265 -4.63 -11.47 -13.57
C PRO A 265 -3.13 -11.18 -13.60
N ASP A 266 -2.71 -9.97 -13.21
CA ASP A 266 -1.31 -9.53 -13.22
C ASP A 266 -0.94 -8.78 -11.94
N TYR A 267 0.32 -8.94 -11.55
CA TYR A 267 0.88 -8.41 -10.31
C TYR A 267 2.20 -7.68 -10.57
N MET A 268 2.48 -6.69 -9.72
CA MET A 268 3.75 -5.99 -9.67
C MET A 268 4.34 -6.10 -8.28
N PHE A 269 5.61 -6.49 -8.21
CA PHE A 269 6.42 -6.26 -7.04
C PHE A 269 7.34 -5.06 -7.30
N LEU A 270 7.29 -4.07 -6.42
CA LEU A 270 8.04 -2.82 -6.56
C LEU A 270 8.72 -2.48 -5.25
N ILE A 271 9.98 -2.07 -5.30
CA ILE A 271 10.68 -1.52 -4.14
C ILE A 271 11.11 -0.09 -4.45
N TYR A 272 10.70 0.85 -3.61
CA TYR A 272 11.33 2.17 -3.54
C TYR A 272 11.98 2.37 -2.17
N ALA A 273 12.85 3.36 -2.08
CA ALA A 273 13.53 3.70 -0.83
C ALA A 273 13.44 5.21 -0.55
N ALA A 274 13.67 5.59 0.70
CA ALA A 274 13.80 6.98 1.13
C ALA A 274 14.74 7.06 2.34
N PRO A 275 15.66 8.04 2.41
CA PRO A 275 16.39 8.33 3.63
C PRO A 275 15.40 8.78 4.71
N VAL A 276 15.52 8.20 5.91
CA VAL A 276 14.75 8.61 7.09
C VAL A 276 15.68 8.86 8.27
N GLY A 277 15.41 9.91 9.03
CA GLY A 277 16.16 10.20 10.25
C GLY A 277 15.68 9.37 11.42
N THR A 278 16.15 9.73 12.62
CA THR A 278 15.59 9.20 13.86
C THR A 278 14.16 9.69 14.01
N TYR A 279 13.23 8.77 14.32
CA TYR A 279 11.80 9.10 14.33
C TYR A 279 11.45 10.26 15.28
N PHE A 280 12.21 10.43 16.36
CA PHE A 280 12.18 11.64 17.18
C PHE A 280 13.51 12.39 17.08
N LYS A 281 13.44 13.70 16.86
CA LYS A 281 14.61 14.59 16.74
C LYS A 281 15.47 14.62 18.01
N GLU A 282 14.88 14.32 19.17
CA GLU A 282 15.56 14.25 20.48
C GLU A 282 15.87 12.80 20.92
N GLY A 283 15.81 11.83 20.01
CA GLY A 283 16.11 10.43 20.31
C GLY A 283 14.86 9.60 20.65
N LEU A 284 14.72 9.16 21.91
CA LEU A 284 13.63 8.27 22.34
C LEU A 284 12.53 9.08 23.02
N ALA A 285 11.93 10.05 22.29
CA ALA A 285 10.92 10.91 22.88
C ALA A 285 9.67 10.09 23.23
N PRO A 286 9.16 10.17 24.48
CA PRO A 286 7.95 9.47 24.84
C PRO A 286 6.74 9.92 24.05
N ILE A 287 5.92 8.96 23.66
CA ILE A 287 4.66 9.21 22.97
C ILE A 287 3.51 9.20 23.97
N ASN A 288 2.47 9.97 23.65
CA ASN A 288 1.20 9.96 24.36
C ASN A 288 0.12 9.35 23.47
N LEU A 289 -0.67 8.43 24.01
CA LEU A 289 -1.67 7.69 23.26
C LEU A 289 -3.07 7.88 23.85
N VAL A 290 -4.08 7.62 23.05
CA VAL A 290 -5.49 7.58 23.49
C VAL A 290 -6.10 6.24 23.11
N ILE A 291 -6.95 5.71 23.98
CA ILE A 291 -7.71 4.49 23.68
C ILE A 291 -9.01 4.86 22.96
N ASP A 292 -9.26 4.22 21.83
CA ASP A 292 -10.55 4.28 21.13
C ASP A 292 -11.31 2.96 21.35
N ASP A 293 -12.46 3.06 22.01
CA ASP A 293 -13.35 1.94 22.32
C ASP A 293 -14.54 1.82 21.33
N LYS A 294 -14.58 2.68 20.31
CA LYS A 294 -15.65 2.76 19.31
C LYS A 294 -15.19 2.24 17.95
N ILE A 295 -13.95 2.50 17.57
CA ILE A 295 -13.35 2.02 16.34
C ILE A 295 -12.49 0.79 16.65
N HIS A 296 -12.65 -0.26 15.86
CA HIS A 296 -11.82 -1.46 15.95
C HIS A 296 -10.90 -1.54 14.75
N ARG A 297 -9.62 -1.82 14.98
CA ARG A 297 -8.60 -1.91 13.92
C ARG A 297 -8.76 -3.17 13.09
N ALA A 298 -9.06 -4.28 13.74
CA ALA A 298 -9.21 -5.59 13.15
C ALA A 298 -10.30 -6.38 13.87
N THR A 299 -10.76 -7.45 13.23
CA THR A 299 -11.74 -8.40 13.77
C THR A 299 -11.24 -9.82 13.52
N PRO A 300 -11.59 -10.79 14.38
CA PRO A 300 -11.28 -12.20 14.14
C PRO A 300 -11.83 -12.69 12.80
N GLY A 301 -11.02 -13.45 12.06
CA GLY A 301 -11.33 -13.86 10.69
C GLY A 301 -11.07 -12.79 9.62
N GLY A 302 -10.71 -11.57 10.03
CA GLY A 302 -10.31 -10.48 9.13
C GLY A 302 -8.92 -10.67 8.54
N THR A 303 -8.22 -9.56 8.32
CA THR A 303 -6.85 -9.53 7.77
C THR A 303 -5.89 -8.79 8.70
N GLY A 304 -6.23 -8.60 9.98
CA GLY A 304 -5.48 -7.78 10.92
C GLY A 304 -4.01 -8.20 11.10
N ASP A 305 -3.74 -9.49 10.98
CA ASP A 305 -2.42 -10.11 11.01
C ASP A 305 -1.64 -10.04 9.68
N VAL A 306 -2.22 -9.43 8.65
CA VAL A 306 -1.61 -9.23 7.33
C VAL A 306 -1.27 -7.76 7.10
N LYS A 307 -0.10 -7.51 6.50
CA LYS A 307 0.36 -6.16 6.14
C LYS A 307 -0.25 -5.67 4.82
N THR A 308 -1.56 -5.77 4.72
CA THR A 308 -2.36 -5.34 3.56
C THR A 308 -2.74 -3.87 3.67
N ILE A 309 -2.84 -3.19 2.52
CA ILE A 309 -3.25 -1.78 2.44
C ILE A 309 -4.67 -1.55 2.99
N THR A 310 -5.52 -2.58 2.97
CA THR A 310 -6.91 -2.54 3.44
C THR A 310 -7.04 -2.27 4.94
N ASN A 311 -5.98 -2.55 5.72
CA ASN A 311 -6.00 -2.36 7.18
C ASN A 311 -5.66 -0.94 7.62
N TYR A 312 -5.04 -0.14 6.75
CA TYR A 312 -4.48 1.15 7.17
C TYR A 312 -5.43 2.31 6.89
N ALA A 313 -6.13 2.30 5.74
CA ALA A 313 -7.09 3.36 5.41
C ALA A 313 -8.24 3.50 6.45
N PRO A 314 -8.84 2.41 6.98
CA PRO A 314 -9.88 2.51 8.01
C PRO A 314 -9.39 3.16 9.32
N ALA A 315 -8.09 3.05 9.65
CA ALA A 315 -7.52 3.62 10.87
C ALA A 315 -7.33 5.14 10.81
N LEU A 316 -7.32 5.74 9.61
CA LEU A 316 -6.94 7.15 9.41
C LEU A 316 -7.87 8.14 10.13
N LYS A 317 -9.16 7.83 10.22
CA LYS A 317 -10.12 8.71 10.92
C LYS A 317 -9.78 8.81 12.42
N ALA A 318 -9.68 7.67 13.09
CA ALA A 318 -9.32 7.59 14.52
C ALA A 318 -7.98 8.30 14.77
N GLN A 319 -6.97 8.01 13.95
CA GLN A 319 -5.66 8.64 14.08
C GLN A 319 -5.73 10.17 13.90
N THR A 320 -6.48 10.67 12.93
CA THR A 320 -6.61 12.12 12.68
C THR A 320 -7.30 12.82 13.84
N GLU A 321 -8.35 12.23 14.39
CA GLU A 321 -9.05 12.76 15.55
C GLU A 321 -8.15 12.79 16.80
N ALA A 322 -7.36 11.74 17.03
CA ALA A 322 -6.39 11.69 18.11
C ALA A 322 -5.30 12.76 17.98
N LYS A 323 -4.73 12.91 16.78
CA LYS A 323 -3.74 13.95 16.48
C LYS A 323 -4.29 15.36 16.69
N THR A 324 -5.54 15.61 16.30
CA THR A 324 -6.21 16.90 16.51
C THR A 324 -6.36 17.23 17.99
N LYS A 325 -6.46 16.21 18.86
CA LYS A 325 -6.51 16.35 20.32
C LYS A 325 -5.12 16.35 20.98
N GLY A 326 -4.03 16.33 20.20
CA GLY A 326 -2.65 16.37 20.70
C GLY A 326 -2.08 15.00 21.12
N PHE A 327 -2.74 13.89 20.78
CA PHE A 327 -2.19 12.55 20.96
C PHE A 327 -1.31 12.14 19.78
N THR A 328 -0.31 11.32 20.04
CA THR A 328 0.60 10.81 19.01
C THR A 328 -0.08 9.75 18.12
N ASP A 329 -0.80 8.82 18.73
CA ASP A 329 -1.52 7.75 18.03
C ASP A 329 -2.68 7.18 18.88
N VAL A 330 -3.41 6.21 18.32
CA VAL A 330 -4.55 5.54 18.97
C VAL A 330 -4.21 4.10 19.32
N ILE A 331 -4.61 3.65 20.51
CA ILE A 331 -4.66 2.24 20.91
C ILE A 331 -6.08 1.71 20.68
N TYR A 332 -6.17 0.53 20.09
CA TYR A 332 -7.46 -0.13 19.84
C TYR A 332 -7.72 -1.25 20.86
N LEU A 333 -9.01 -1.43 21.16
CA LEU A 333 -9.50 -2.57 21.92
C LEU A 333 -10.08 -3.64 20.99
N ASP A 334 -10.02 -4.88 21.45
CA ASP A 334 -10.53 -6.05 20.75
C ASP A 334 -12.01 -5.86 20.35
N SER A 335 -12.37 -6.33 19.16
CA SER A 335 -13.71 -6.10 18.61
C SER A 335 -14.82 -6.91 19.28
N ILE A 336 -14.48 -7.92 20.09
CA ILE A 336 -15.46 -8.83 20.71
C ILE A 336 -15.85 -8.32 22.09
N ASN A 337 -14.87 -8.21 22.99
CA ASN A 337 -15.07 -7.93 24.40
C ASN A 337 -14.89 -6.44 24.70
N LYS A 338 -14.22 -5.70 23.81
CA LYS A 338 -13.89 -4.28 23.99
C LYS A 338 -13.18 -4.02 25.32
N LYS A 339 -12.30 -4.95 25.69
CA LYS A 339 -11.61 -4.97 26.98
C LYS A 339 -10.11 -5.19 26.83
N TYR A 340 -9.72 -5.99 25.85
CA TYR A 340 -8.33 -6.36 25.66
C TYR A 340 -7.66 -5.42 24.67
N LEU A 341 -6.45 -4.99 25.02
CA LEU A 341 -5.61 -4.17 24.17
C LEU A 341 -5.17 -4.98 22.94
N GLU A 342 -5.14 -4.32 21.79
CA GLU A 342 -4.56 -4.87 20.57
C GLU A 342 -3.27 -4.14 20.16
N GLU A 343 -3.37 -3.20 19.22
CA GLU A 343 -2.22 -2.47 18.69
C GLU A 343 -2.46 -0.97 18.77
N ALA A 344 -1.38 -0.21 18.61
CA ALA A 344 -1.51 1.15 18.10
C ALA A 344 -1.68 1.12 16.57
N SER A 345 -2.10 2.22 15.92
CA SER A 345 -2.45 2.22 14.48
C SER A 345 -1.40 1.60 13.55
N SER A 346 -0.11 1.63 13.91
CA SER A 346 0.94 0.97 13.12
C SER A 346 2.04 0.27 13.94
N CYS A 347 1.81 0.06 15.24
CA CYS A 347 2.82 -0.49 16.16
C CYS A 347 2.23 -1.52 17.11
N ASN A 348 3.01 -2.55 17.44
CA ASN A 348 2.64 -3.51 18.49
C ASN A 348 2.85 -2.89 19.88
N LEU A 349 2.04 -3.27 20.85
CA LEU A 349 2.05 -2.76 22.22
C LEU A 349 2.68 -3.76 23.20
N PHE A 350 3.41 -3.26 24.19
CA PHE A 350 3.97 -4.01 25.30
C PHE A 350 3.73 -3.25 26.61
N ILE A 351 3.48 -4.00 27.68
CA ILE A 351 3.43 -3.49 29.05
C ILE A 351 4.48 -4.20 29.91
N VAL A 352 4.99 -3.52 30.92
CA VAL A 352 5.98 -4.06 31.86
C VAL A 352 5.45 -3.94 33.28
N LYS A 353 5.54 -5.01 34.06
CA LYS A 353 5.26 -5.03 35.50
C LYS A 353 6.36 -5.83 36.22
N GLY A 354 7.19 -5.15 36.99
CA GLY A 354 8.39 -5.76 37.58
C GLY A 354 9.26 -6.41 36.49
N ASP A 355 9.52 -7.71 36.61
CA ASP A 355 10.33 -8.49 35.65
C ASP A 355 9.50 -9.19 34.55
N VAL A 356 8.20 -8.91 34.48
CA VAL A 356 7.28 -9.49 33.48
C VAL A 356 6.97 -8.47 32.40
N ILE A 357 7.15 -8.88 31.14
CA ILE A 357 6.77 -8.11 29.96
C ILE A 357 5.62 -8.82 29.26
N SER A 358 4.45 -8.19 29.16
CA SER A 358 3.29 -8.76 28.47
C SER A 358 2.99 -8.03 27.16
N THR A 359 2.56 -8.77 26.15
CA THR A 359 2.12 -8.22 24.85
C THR A 359 0.92 -9.00 24.33
N PRO A 360 -0.04 -8.35 23.63
CA PRO A 360 -1.13 -9.04 22.96
C PRO A 360 -0.62 -10.19 22.07
N ALA A 361 -1.18 -11.38 22.29
CA ALA A 361 -0.87 -12.57 21.50
C ALA A 361 -1.31 -12.41 20.04
N THR A 362 -0.53 -12.95 19.08
CA THR A 362 -0.87 -12.89 17.66
C THR A 362 -1.93 -13.92 17.28
N MET A 363 -3.19 -13.63 17.63
CA MET A 363 -4.37 -14.48 17.37
C MET A 363 -5.24 -13.95 16.21
N GLY A 364 -4.60 -13.53 15.10
CA GLY A 364 -5.28 -13.11 13.87
C GLY A 364 -5.67 -11.62 13.78
N THR A 365 -5.78 -10.92 14.91
CA THR A 365 -6.04 -9.46 14.95
C THR A 365 -4.81 -8.63 15.26
N ILE A 366 -3.65 -9.25 15.46
CA ILE A 366 -2.38 -8.55 15.73
C ILE A 366 -1.39 -8.88 14.62
N LEU A 367 -0.81 -7.86 13.99
CA LEU A 367 0.25 -7.99 13.00
C LEU A 367 1.51 -8.55 13.67
N PRO A 368 2.06 -9.71 13.24
CA PRO A 368 3.31 -10.24 13.76
C PRO A 368 4.49 -9.36 13.32
N GLY A 369 4.82 -8.37 14.15
CA GLY A 369 5.91 -7.43 13.93
C GLY A 369 7.28 -8.10 14.01
N VAL A 370 8.18 -7.80 13.05
CA VAL A 370 9.59 -8.23 13.11
C VAL A 370 10.28 -7.63 14.33
N THR A 371 9.99 -6.36 14.64
CA THR A 371 10.50 -5.70 15.86
C THR A 371 9.92 -6.35 17.12
N ARG A 372 8.61 -6.60 17.16
CA ARG A 372 7.96 -7.35 18.26
C ARG A 372 8.66 -8.67 18.54
N LYS A 373 8.86 -9.50 17.50
CA LYS A 373 9.58 -10.78 17.60
C LYS A 373 10.99 -10.61 18.17
N SER A 374 11.73 -9.63 17.66
CA SER A 374 13.11 -9.36 18.10
C SER A 374 13.18 -8.89 19.55
N ILE A 375 12.21 -8.08 19.99
CA ILE A 375 12.14 -7.60 21.38
C ILE A 375 11.82 -8.72 22.35
N ILE A 376 10.90 -9.63 22.00
CA ILE A 376 10.61 -10.83 22.80
C ILE A 376 11.88 -11.66 22.98
N GLU A 377 12.62 -11.91 21.90
CA GLU A 377 13.88 -12.68 21.95
C GLU A 377 14.96 -11.98 22.80
N ILE A 378 15.15 -10.65 22.65
CA ILE A 378 16.12 -9.88 23.47
C ILE A 378 15.71 -9.86 24.94
N ALA A 379 14.43 -9.69 25.24
CA ALA A 379 13.93 -9.60 26.61
C ALA A 379 14.16 -10.92 27.36
N ASN A 380 13.89 -12.06 26.72
CA ASN A 380 14.19 -13.38 27.27
C ASN A 380 15.70 -13.55 27.55
N ASP A 381 16.57 -13.14 26.61
CA ASP A 381 18.03 -13.19 26.81
C ASP A 381 18.49 -12.29 27.98
N CYS A 382 17.74 -11.22 28.27
CA CYS A 382 17.99 -10.33 29.40
C CYS A 382 17.43 -10.84 30.74
N GLY A 383 16.77 -12.00 30.76
CA GLY A 383 16.21 -12.61 31.95
C GLY A 383 14.79 -12.16 32.31
N TYR A 384 14.11 -11.39 31.45
CA TYR A 384 12.71 -11.03 31.67
C TYR A 384 11.77 -12.19 31.30
N GLN A 385 10.68 -12.34 32.04
CA GLN A 385 9.60 -13.25 31.64
C GLN A 385 8.71 -12.56 30.62
N VAL A 386 8.65 -13.10 29.39
CA VAL A 386 7.81 -12.53 28.33
C VAL A 386 6.54 -13.35 28.14
N GLU A 387 5.38 -12.68 28.21
CA GLU A 387 4.07 -13.29 28.08
C GLU A 387 3.32 -12.77 26.86
N GLU A 388 3.09 -13.66 25.89
CA GLU A 388 2.16 -13.41 24.78
C GLU A 388 0.76 -13.84 25.21
N ARG A 389 -0.08 -12.90 25.68
CA ARG A 389 -1.40 -13.19 26.25
C ARG A 389 -2.43 -12.12 25.88
N LEU A 390 -3.68 -12.32 26.28
CA LEU A 390 -4.64 -11.22 26.32
C LEU A 390 -4.22 -10.22 27.40
N VAL A 391 -4.10 -8.95 27.03
CA VAL A 391 -3.72 -7.86 27.94
C VAL A 391 -4.94 -6.99 28.13
N SER A 392 -5.44 -6.90 29.36
CA SER A 392 -6.64 -6.14 29.71
C SER A 392 -6.34 -4.65 29.95
N LEU A 393 -7.38 -3.83 30.01
CA LEU A 393 -7.26 -2.45 30.50
C LEU A 393 -6.71 -2.43 31.93
N GLU A 394 -7.14 -3.34 32.81
CA GLU A 394 -6.66 -3.41 34.19
C GLU A 394 -5.15 -3.70 34.26
N ASP A 395 -4.65 -4.59 33.41
CA ASP A 395 -3.20 -4.82 33.27
C ASP A 395 -2.46 -3.53 32.85
N LEU A 396 -3.06 -2.76 31.94
CA LEU A 396 -2.50 -1.50 31.46
C LEU A 396 -2.43 -0.44 32.56
N LEU A 397 -3.45 -0.38 33.42
CA LEU A 397 -3.52 0.60 34.49
C LEU A 397 -2.50 0.30 35.60
N ASP A 398 -2.17 -0.98 35.81
CA ASP A 398 -1.19 -1.42 36.81
C ASP A 398 0.25 -1.45 36.28
N ALA A 399 0.48 -1.27 34.98
CA ALA A 399 1.81 -1.36 34.37
C ALA A 399 2.78 -0.26 34.86
N ASP A 400 4.06 -0.63 35.04
CA ASP A 400 5.15 0.29 35.39
C ASP A 400 5.66 1.05 34.16
N GLU A 401 5.82 0.34 33.03
CA GLU A 401 6.23 0.91 31.74
C GLU A 401 5.29 0.43 30.63
N VAL A 402 5.11 1.26 29.60
CA VAL A 402 4.42 0.89 28.36
C VAL A 402 5.28 1.33 27.19
N PHE A 403 5.38 0.49 26.16
CA PHE A 403 6.12 0.85 24.95
C PHE A 403 5.50 0.25 23.70
N CYS A 404 5.74 0.91 22.58
CA CYS A 404 5.34 0.47 21.25
C CYS A 404 6.55 0.00 20.43
N THR A 405 6.33 -0.94 19.52
CA THR A 405 7.38 -1.43 18.61
C THR A 405 6.94 -1.43 17.16
N GLY A 406 7.87 -1.12 16.26
CA GLY A 406 7.63 -1.12 14.81
C GLY A 406 8.89 -0.73 14.03
N THR A 407 8.95 -0.97 12.72
CA THR A 407 10.16 -0.65 11.94
C THR A 407 10.50 0.85 11.97
N ALA A 408 9.48 1.72 11.89
CA ALA A 408 9.67 3.16 11.87
C ALA A 408 10.22 3.69 13.21
N VAL A 409 9.52 3.37 14.30
CA VAL A 409 9.80 3.86 15.66
C VAL A 409 10.85 3.06 16.42
N VAL A 410 11.18 1.85 15.94
CA VAL A 410 11.99 0.84 16.64
C VAL A 410 11.33 0.41 17.95
N VAL A 411 11.64 1.09 19.05
CA VAL A 411 10.99 0.95 20.36
C VAL A 411 10.68 2.36 20.83
N ALA A 412 9.41 2.67 21.07
CA ALA A 412 8.95 3.99 21.51
C ALA A 412 8.33 3.88 22.91
N PRO A 413 8.89 4.56 23.93
CA PRO A 413 8.29 4.61 25.27
C PRO A 413 6.99 5.39 25.19
N VAL A 414 6.00 4.96 25.97
CA VAL A 414 4.73 5.66 26.12
C VAL A 414 4.75 6.36 27.46
N SER A 415 4.73 7.70 27.48
CA SER A 415 4.70 8.45 28.75
C SER A 415 3.32 8.49 29.37
N SER A 416 2.27 8.45 28.56
CA SER A 416 0.90 8.47 29.07
C SER A 416 -0.11 7.90 28.10
N ILE A 417 -1.16 7.29 28.65
CA ILE A 417 -2.33 6.83 27.90
C ILE A 417 -3.57 7.51 28.48
N THR A 418 -4.43 8.04 27.62
CA THR A 418 -5.72 8.59 28.00
C THR A 418 -6.85 7.64 27.64
N TYR A 419 -7.72 7.35 28.60
CA TYR A 419 -8.94 6.56 28.41
C TYR A 419 -10.09 7.20 29.18
N GLN A 420 -11.20 7.47 28.50
CA GLN A 420 -12.40 8.10 29.08
C GLN A 420 -12.07 9.36 29.90
N ASP A 421 -11.28 10.26 29.30
CA ASP A 421 -10.82 11.53 29.89
C ASP A 421 -9.90 11.39 31.13
N GLN A 422 -9.55 10.16 31.52
CA GLN A 422 -8.55 9.88 32.54
C GLN A 422 -7.19 9.64 31.90
N ARG A 423 -6.16 10.31 32.41
CA ARG A 423 -4.78 10.19 31.93
C ARG A 423 -3.96 9.38 32.92
N TYR A 424 -3.35 8.32 32.42
CA TYR A 424 -2.44 7.44 33.16
C TYR A 424 -1.02 7.70 32.69
N GLU A 425 -0.07 7.80 33.63
CA GLU A 425 1.33 8.09 33.33
C GLU A 425 2.20 6.87 33.64
N TYR A 426 3.24 6.67 32.83
CA TYR A 426 4.13 5.52 32.92
C TYR A 426 5.58 5.95 33.05
N LYS A 427 6.40 5.08 33.64
CA LYS A 427 7.82 5.35 33.81
C LYS A 427 8.51 5.41 32.45
N THR A 428 9.28 6.48 32.24
CA THR A 428 10.16 6.68 31.09
C THR A 428 11.55 7.08 31.57
N GLY A 429 12.57 7.06 30.71
CA GLY A 429 13.93 7.49 31.05
C GLY A 429 15.01 6.44 30.79
N THR A 430 16.25 6.72 31.19
CA THR A 430 17.41 5.88 30.85
C THR A 430 17.43 4.54 31.59
N GLU A 431 16.90 4.51 32.82
CA GLU A 431 16.88 3.33 33.70
C GLU A 431 15.67 2.41 33.46
N THR A 432 15.04 2.51 32.30
CA THR A 432 13.85 1.74 31.94
C THR A 432 14.20 0.47 31.19
N VAL A 433 13.35 -0.55 31.33
CA VAL A 433 13.41 -1.77 30.50
C VAL A 433 13.29 -1.40 29.03
N THR A 434 12.38 -0.48 28.72
CA THR A 434 12.17 0.07 27.37
C THR A 434 13.47 0.61 26.76
N ARG A 435 14.21 1.46 27.49
CA ARG A 435 15.49 2.01 27.01
C ARG A 435 16.53 0.90 26.82
N LYS A 436 16.64 -0.04 27.75
CA LYS A 436 17.58 -1.17 27.66
C LYS A 436 17.35 -1.97 26.38
N LEU A 437 16.10 -2.34 26.10
CA LEU A 437 15.70 -3.10 24.92
C LEU A 437 15.97 -2.33 23.62
N TYR A 438 15.67 -1.02 23.60
CA TYR A 438 16.00 -0.16 22.47
C TYR A 438 17.51 -0.14 22.17
N ASN A 439 18.34 0.07 23.19
CA ASN A 439 19.79 0.17 23.03
C ASN A 439 20.37 -1.12 22.45
N ILE A 440 19.94 -2.29 22.94
CA ILE A 440 20.41 -3.59 22.46
C ILE A 440 20.01 -3.80 20.99
N LEU A 441 18.73 -3.59 20.65
CA LEU A 441 18.23 -3.80 19.30
C LEU A 441 18.92 -2.88 18.29
N THR A 442 19.05 -1.60 18.62
CA THR A 442 19.66 -0.60 17.73
C THR A 442 21.16 -0.84 17.55
N ALA A 443 21.86 -1.28 18.60
CA ALA A 443 23.26 -1.68 18.49
C ALA A 443 23.45 -2.85 17.51
N ILE A 444 22.57 -3.86 17.53
CA ILE A 444 22.60 -4.97 16.55
C ILE A 444 22.32 -4.45 15.14
N GLN A 445 21.25 -3.66 14.97
CA GLN A 445 20.83 -3.12 13.66
C GLN A 445 21.92 -2.29 12.98
N MET A 446 22.69 -1.53 13.75
CA MET A 446 23.76 -0.68 13.26
C MET A 446 25.13 -1.39 13.22
N GLY A 447 25.20 -2.66 13.60
CA GLY A 447 26.46 -3.41 13.65
C GLY A 447 27.47 -2.88 14.68
N LEU A 448 26.99 -2.26 15.76
CA LEU A 448 27.82 -1.78 16.88
C LEU A 448 28.23 -2.90 17.85
N VAL A 449 27.52 -4.02 17.79
CA VAL A 449 27.80 -5.23 18.56
C VAL A 449 27.75 -6.44 17.63
N GLU A 450 28.40 -7.52 18.05
CA GLU A 450 28.31 -8.81 17.36
C GLU A 450 26.86 -9.31 17.34
N ASP A 451 26.39 -9.67 16.16
CA ASP A 451 25.08 -10.29 15.98
C ASP A 451 25.17 -11.80 16.22
N ARG A 452 24.81 -12.22 17.44
CA ARG A 452 24.85 -13.63 17.86
C ARG A 452 23.64 -14.45 17.38
N LYS A 453 22.65 -13.81 16.75
CA LYS A 453 21.41 -14.45 16.31
C LYS A 453 21.28 -14.53 14.78
N ASN A 454 22.29 -14.10 14.04
CA ASN A 454 22.28 -14.03 12.58
C ASN A 454 21.05 -13.27 12.03
N TRP A 455 20.72 -12.16 12.68
CA TRP A 455 19.64 -11.26 12.29
C TRP A 455 20.04 -10.25 11.23
N THR A 456 21.33 -9.98 11.05
CA THR A 456 21.86 -8.98 10.14
C THR A 456 22.36 -9.62 8.86
N VAL A 457 22.07 -8.99 7.73
CA VAL A 457 22.52 -9.43 6.42
C VAL A 457 23.38 -8.35 5.79
N GLU A 458 24.62 -8.67 5.48
CA GLU A 458 25.55 -7.74 4.84
C GLU A 458 25.23 -7.51 3.36
N ILE A 459 25.44 -6.27 2.94
CA ILE A 459 25.49 -5.82 1.55
C ILE A 459 26.88 -5.21 1.35
N LYS A 460 27.66 -5.79 0.43
CA LYS A 460 29.03 -5.36 0.12
C LYS A 460 29.03 -4.41 -1.07
#